data_AF-M8CLF2-F1
#
_entry.id   AF-M8CLF2-F1
#
_cell.length_a   1.000
_cell.length_b   1.000
_cell.length_c   1.000
_cell.angle_alpha   90.00
_cell.angle_beta   90.00
_cell.angle_gamma   90.00
#
_symmetry.space_group_name_H-M   'P 1'
#
loop_
_entity.id
_entity.type
_entity.pdbx_description
1 polymer ?
#
loop_
_entity_poly.entity_id
_entity_poly.type
_entity_poly.pdbx_seq_one_letter_code
_entity_poly.pdbx_strand_id
1 'polypeptide(L)'
;MAAIMAARGQGLEQDFDFFVVVDFEATCVKDGRIFPQEIIEFPAVLVDGATGRIVSAFRRELTGIRQEDVDGGVELGDALWLHDSWLKAATAGAGNKRGVRLAVVTWGDWDYRTMLEFECRFKGIEKPSYFDQWINLRVPFQAALGGGGRQGRVLSKRPTIDLLVTLINF
;
A
#
# COMPACT_ATOMS: atom_id res chain seq x y z
N MET A 1 19.77 -4.89 -12.28
CA MET A 1 18.55 -5.31 -13.01
C MET A 1 17.97 -6.51 -12.28
N ALA A 2 17.39 -6.25 -11.10
CA ALA A 2 16.67 -7.17 -10.22
C ALA A 2 16.46 -6.46 -8.88
N ALA A 3 15.23 -6.10 -8.50
CA ALA A 3 14.97 -5.77 -7.11
C ALA A 3 13.69 -6.37 -6.53
N ILE A 4 12.62 -6.59 -7.30
CA ILE A 4 11.46 -7.36 -6.78
C ILE A 4 10.91 -8.40 -7.78
N MET A 5 11.14 -8.26 -9.10
CA MET A 5 10.58 -9.21 -10.11
C MET A 5 11.54 -9.73 -11.18
N ALA A 6 12.82 -9.33 -11.21
CA ALA A 6 13.72 -9.82 -12.27
C ALA A 6 14.36 -11.17 -11.93
N ALA A 7 13.60 -12.24 -12.18
CA ALA A 7 14.10 -13.60 -12.20
C ALA A 7 13.57 -14.36 -13.43
N ARG A 8 13.66 -13.74 -14.62
CA ARG A 8 13.53 -14.50 -15.87
C ARG A 8 14.82 -15.26 -16.12
N GLY A 9 14.93 -16.46 -15.55
CA GLY A 9 15.95 -17.45 -15.90
C GLY A 9 16.63 -18.19 -14.74
N GLN A 10 16.45 -17.75 -13.50
CA GLN A 10 16.85 -18.49 -12.29
C GLN A 10 15.75 -18.31 -11.25
N GLY A 11 15.07 -19.39 -10.87
CA GLY A 11 13.88 -19.33 -10.03
C GLY A 11 14.12 -18.70 -8.66
N LEU A 12 13.97 -17.39 -8.53
CA LEU A 12 13.59 -16.78 -7.27
C LEU A 12 12.11 -17.12 -7.06
N GLU A 13 11.85 -17.94 -6.06
CA GLU A 13 10.49 -18.22 -5.60
C GLU A 13 9.89 -16.90 -5.09
N GLN A 14 8.76 -16.47 -5.67
CA GLN A 14 8.01 -15.35 -5.11
C GLN A 14 7.21 -15.87 -3.91
N ASP A 15 7.49 -15.31 -2.73
CA ASP A 15 6.92 -15.79 -1.46
C ASP A 15 5.45 -15.39 -1.27
N PHE A 16 4.94 -14.44 -2.06
CA PHE A 16 3.59 -13.92 -1.96
C PHE A 16 2.79 -14.17 -3.24
N ASP A 17 1.55 -14.61 -3.07
CA ASP A 17 0.63 -14.82 -4.18
C ASP A 17 0.08 -13.48 -4.69
N PHE A 18 -0.09 -12.50 -3.79
CA PHE A 18 -0.43 -11.12 -4.14
C PHE A 18 0.26 -10.08 -3.26
N PHE A 19 0.43 -8.90 -3.84
CA PHE A 19 0.80 -7.68 -3.13
C PHE A 19 -0.40 -6.76 -3.01
N VAL A 20 -0.62 -6.21 -1.81
CA VAL A 20 -1.65 -5.21 -1.54
C VAL A 20 -0.94 -3.87 -1.39
N VAL A 21 -0.95 -3.06 -2.45
CA VAL A 21 -0.31 -1.74 -2.45
C VAL A 21 -1.29 -0.73 -1.88
N VAL A 22 -0.87 0.00 -0.85
CA VAL A 22 -1.72 0.99 -0.18
C VAL A 22 -0.97 2.32 -0.03
N ASP A 23 -1.73 3.40 -0.16
CA ASP A 23 -1.23 4.76 -0.04
C ASP A 23 -2.29 5.64 0.67
N PHE A 24 -2.22 5.78 2.00
CA PHE A 24 -3.21 6.58 2.72
C PHE A 24 -2.99 8.07 2.48
N GLU A 25 -4.06 8.81 2.25
CA GLU A 25 -4.06 10.27 2.40
C GLU A 25 -4.69 10.63 3.73
N ALA A 26 -4.09 11.59 4.44
CA ALA A 26 -4.56 12.04 5.74
C ALA A 26 -4.62 13.57 5.81
N THR A 27 -5.42 14.08 6.74
CA THR A 27 -5.55 15.52 6.98
C THR A 27 -4.18 16.16 7.22
N CYS A 28 -3.94 17.33 6.65
CA CYS A 28 -2.71 18.08 6.89
C CYS A 28 -2.99 19.58 6.90
N VAL A 29 -2.16 20.34 7.61
CA VAL A 29 -2.19 21.80 7.62
C VAL A 29 -0.87 22.34 7.12
N LYS A 30 -0.92 23.38 6.30
CA LYS A 30 0.29 24.02 5.79
C LYS A 30 1.06 24.63 6.97
N ASP A 31 2.35 24.32 7.05
CA ASP A 31 3.29 24.87 8.06
C ASP A 31 2.92 24.59 9.53
N GLY A 32 2.16 23.53 9.80
CA GLY A 32 1.71 23.19 11.15
C GLY A 32 1.49 21.70 11.39
N ARG A 33 0.94 21.38 12.57
CA ARG A 33 0.47 20.04 12.93
C ARG A 33 -1.02 20.10 13.24
N ILE A 34 -1.75 19.11 12.78
CA ILE A 34 -3.15 18.87 13.16
C ILE A 34 -3.22 17.70 14.14
N PHE A 35 -4.09 17.77 15.13
CA PHE A 35 -4.31 16.69 16.08
C PHE A 35 -5.81 16.61 16.47
N PRO A 36 -6.46 15.44 16.32
CA PRO A 36 -5.92 14.24 15.68
C PRO A 36 -5.69 14.45 14.17
N GLN A 37 -4.71 13.74 13.61
CA GLN A 37 -4.64 13.54 12.16
C GLN A 37 -5.62 12.40 11.81
N GLU A 38 -6.27 12.47 10.66
CA GLU A 38 -7.31 11.50 10.25
C GLU A 38 -7.10 11.09 8.80
N ILE A 39 -7.27 9.81 8.50
CA ILE A 39 -7.25 9.24 7.14
C ILE A 39 -8.51 9.71 6.42
N ILE A 40 -8.31 10.33 5.25
CA ILE A 40 -9.36 10.87 4.39
C ILE A 40 -9.43 10.18 3.02
N GLU A 41 -8.42 9.38 2.67
CA GLU A 41 -8.47 8.47 1.53
C GLU A 41 -7.77 7.16 1.86
N PHE A 42 -8.37 6.06 1.44
CA PHE A 42 -7.83 4.71 1.59
C PHE A 42 -7.80 3.96 0.25
N PRO A 43 -6.96 4.38 -0.71
CA PRO A 43 -6.77 3.66 -1.95
C PRO A 43 -5.90 2.42 -1.73
N ALA A 44 -6.34 1.28 -2.26
CA ALA A 44 -5.51 0.08 -2.38
C ALA A 44 -5.65 -0.56 -3.76
N VAL A 45 -4.58 -1.23 -4.22
CA VAL A 45 -4.64 -2.11 -5.39
C VAL A 45 -4.04 -3.47 -5.07
N LEU A 46 -4.66 -4.50 -5.62
CA LEU A 46 -4.19 -5.88 -5.55
C LEU A 46 -3.37 -6.18 -6.80
N VAL A 47 -2.14 -6.61 -6.60
CA VAL A 47 -1.19 -6.95 -7.67
C VAL A 47 -0.89 -8.44 -7.60
N ASP A 48 -1.03 -9.14 -8.71
CA ASP A 48 -0.69 -10.55 -8.83
C ASP A 48 0.82 -10.75 -8.70
N GLY A 49 1.25 -11.61 -7.78
CA GLY A 49 2.67 -11.79 -7.45
C GLY A 49 3.48 -12.47 -8.55
N ALA A 50 2.84 -13.21 -9.46
CA ALA A 50 3.52 -13.91 -10.55
C ALA A 50 3.73 -13.03 -11.78
N THR A 51 2.76 -12.16 -12.06
CA THR A 51 2.71 -11.34 -13.28
C THR A 51 3.00 -9.87 -13.03
N GLY A 52 2.90 -9.42 -11.78
CA GLY A 52 3.05 -8.04 -11.39
C GLY A 52 1.96 -7.11 -11.91
N ARG A 53 0.83 -7.67 -12.37
CA ARG A 53 -0.30 -6.91 -12.92
C ARG A 53 -1.32 -6.59 -11.83
N ILE A 54 -1.95 -5.42 -11.94
CA ILE A 54 -3.12 -5.09 -11.11
C ILE A 54 -4.26 -6.04 -11.50
N VAL A 55 -4.81 -6.73 -10.51
CA VAL A 55 -5.93 -7.67 -10.67
C VAL A 55 -7.22 -7.18 -10.02
N SER A 56 -7.12 -6.23 -9.09
CA SER A 56 -8.28 -5.60 -8.46
C SER A 56 -7.88 -4.27 -7.83
N ALA A 57 -8.85 -3.38 -7.61
CA ALA A 57 -8.64 -2.10 -6.94
C ALA A 57 -9.73 -1.86 -5.89
N PHE A 58 -9.32 -1.34 -4.74
CA PHE A 58 -10.16 -0.79 -3.70
C PHE A 58 -10.09 0.74 -3.80
N ARG A 59 -10.88 1.30 -4.70
CA ARG A 59 -10.93 2.74 -4.92
C ARG A 59 -12.31 3.19 -5.40
N ARG A 60 -12.78 4.31 -4.84
CA ARG A 60 -13.67 5.26 -5.54
C ARG A 60 -12.75 6.29 -6.16
N GLU A 61 -12.69 6.40 -7.49
CA GLU A 61 -11.77 7.32 -8.17
C GLU A 61 -12.01 8.75 -7.70
N LEU A 62 -11.10 9.31 -6.90
CA LEU A 62 -11.11 10.72 -6.52
C LEU A 62 -9.79 11.35 -6.95
N THR A 63 -9.78 11.97 -8.13
CA THR A 63 -8.71 12.89 -8.48
C THR A 63 -8.96 14.22 -7.76
N GLY A 64 -8.43 14.36 -6.55
CA GLY A 64 -8.53 15.55 -5.72
C GLY A 64 -9.68 15.47 -4.71
N ILE A 65 -9.35 15.16 -3.46
CA ILE A 65 -10.29 15.07 -2.34
C ILE A 65 -10.91 16.46 -2.09
N ARG A 66 -12.21 16.58 -2.28
CA ARG A 66 -12.98 17.75 -1.88
C ARG A 66 -13.62 17.50 -0.52
N GLN A 67 -14.03 18.57 0.17
CA GLN A 67 -14.70 18.44 1.46
C GLN A 67 -16.00 17.60 1.34
N GLU A 68 -16.72 17.73 0.22
CA GLU A 68 -17.91 16.91 -0.08
C GLU A 68 -17.62 15.40 -0.15
N ASP A 69 -16.41 15.01 -0.60
CA ASP A 69 -16.00 13.61 -0.65
C ASP A 69 -15.71 13.06 0.75
N VAL A 70 -15.14 13.91 1.63
CA VAL A 70 -14.89 13.58 3.03
C VAL A 70 -16.20 13.47 3.79
N ASP A 71 -17.10 14.45 3.63
CA ASP A 71 -18.39 14.49 4.30
C ASP A 71 -19.31 13.32 3.87
N GLY A 72 -19.15 12.86 2.62
CA GLY A 72 -19.84 11.67 2.07
C GLY A 72 -19.06 10.37 2.23
N GLY A 73 -17.96 10.38 2.98
CA GLY A 73 -17.12 9.23 3.26
C GLY A 73 -17.75 8.22 4.22
N VAL A 74 -16.98 7.20 4.56
CA VAL A 74 -17.32 6.24 5.63
C VAL A 74 -16.28 6.35 6.73
N GLU A 75 -16.65 5.96 7.95
CA GLU A 75 -15.70 5.91 9.07
C GLU A 75 -14.58 4.91 8.81
N LEU A 76 -13.40 5.13 9.40
CA LEU A 76 -12.22 4.28 9.19
C LEU A 76 -12.51 2.79 9.52
N GLY A 77 -13.30 2.51 10.56
CA GLY A 77 -13.67 1.15 10.93
C GLY A 77 -14.45 0.43 9.83
N ASP A 78 -15.41 1.12 9.22
CA ASP A 78 -16.19 0.60 8.09
C ASP A 78 -15.31 0.46 6.84
N ALA A 79 -14.41 1.42 6.59
CA ALA A 79 -13.46 1.35 5.49
C ALA A 79 -12.54 0.12 5.61
N LEU A 80 -12.04 -0.18 6.81
CA LEU A 80 -11.23 -1.38 7.08
C LEU A 80 -12.03 -2.67 6.87
N TRP A 81 -13.29 -2.70 7.30
CA TRP A 81 -14.18 -3.84 7.08
C TRP A 81 -14.50 -4.06 5.59
N LEU A 82 -14.74 -2.98 4.85
CA LEU A 82 -14.95 -3.00 3.40
C LEU A 82 -13.68 -3.46 2.67
N HIS A 83 -12.51 -3.00 3.10
CA HIS A 83 -11.22 -3.41 2.54
C HIS A 83 -10.96 -4.91 2.75
N ASP A 84 -11.22 -5.42 3.96
CA ASP A 84 -11.11 -6.85 4.27
C ASP A 84 -12.07 -7.70 3.42
N SER A 85 -13.32 -7.25 3.28
CA SER A 85 -14.33 -7.92 2.44
C SER A 85 -13.92 -7.94 0.96
N TRP A 86 -13.38 -6.82 0.46
CA TRP A 86 -12.84 -6.72 -0.90
C TRP A 86 -11.66 -7.67 -1.11
N LEU A 87 -10.69 -7.73 -0.19
CA LEU A 87 -9.55 -8.64 -0.30
C LEU A 87 -9.99 -10.10 -0.35
N LYS A 88 -10.91 -10.50 0.53
CA LYS A 88 -11.47 -11.86 0.55
C LYS A 88 -12.15 -12.21 -0.76
N ALA A 89 -12.92 -11.29 -1.33
CA ALA A 89 -13.58 -11.49 -2.60
C ALA A 89 -12.59 -11.54 -3.78
N ALA A 90 -11.62 -10.61 -3.82
CA ALA A 90 -10.64 -10.50 -4.90
C ALA A 90 -9.65 -11.67 -4.95
N THR A 91 -9.42 -12.32 -3.80
CA THR A 91 -8.54 -13.48 -3.67
C THR A 91 -9.31 -14.81 -3.58
N ALA A 92 -10.64 -14.78 -3.75
CA ALA A 92 -11.46 -15.98 -3.68
C ALA A 92 -11.04 -16.99 -4.76
N GLY A 93 -10.71 -18.20 -4.34
CA GLY A 93 -10.25 -19.27 -5.24
C GLY A 93 -8.79 -19.16 -5.66
N ALA A 94 -8.05 -18.16 -5.17
CA ALA A 94 -6.60 -18.10 -5.30
C ALA A 94 -5.90 -18.82 -4.13
N GLY A 95 -4.60 -19.07 -4.28
CA GLY A 95 -3.79 -19.75 -3.26
C GLY A 95 -3.75 -21.27 -3.40
N ASN A 96 -2.88 -21.92 -2.62
CA ASN A 96 -2.73 -23.38 -2.62
C ASN A 96 -3.34 -23.98 -1.33
N LYS A 97 -3.07 -25.26 -1.03
CA LYS A 97 -3.56 -25.95 0.19
C LYS A 97 -3.22 -25.22 1.50
N ARG A 98 -2.28 -24.27 1.51
CA ARG A 98 -1.85 -23.47 2.66
C ARG A 98 -2.55 -22.11 2.75
N GLY A 99 -3.45 -21.78 1.83
CA GLY A 99 -4.13 -20.48 1.75
C GLY A 99 -3.42 -19.49 0.83
N VAL A 100 -3.92 -18.25 0.81
CA VAL A 100 -3.36 -17.13 0.04
C VAL A 100 -2.31 -16.42 0.89
N ARG A 101 -1.10 -16.23 0.33
CA ARG A 101 -0.02 -15.44 0.94
C ARG A 101 -0.08 -14.02 0.40
N LEU A 102 -0.31 -13.06 1.30
CA LEU A 102 -0.43 -11.63 0.98
C LEU A 102 0.72 -10.86 1.62
N ALA A 103 1.24 -9.86 0.92
CA ALA A 103 2.11 -8.84 1.50
C ALA A 103 1.52 -7.45 1.27
N VAL A 104 1.37 -6.67 2.33
CA VAL A 104 1.05 -5.25 2.22
C VAL A 104 2.30 -4.50 1.77
N VAL A 105 2.14 -3.51 0.90
CA VAL A 105 3.24 -2.77 0.28
C VAL A 105 2.98 -1.27 0.37
N THR A 106 4.00 -0.52 0.81
CA THR A 106 3.91 0.94 1.00
C THR A 106 5.18 1.68 0.58
N TRP A 107 5.08 3.00 0.44
CA TRP A 107 6.25 3.88 0.33
C TRP A 107 6.70 4.41 1.70
N GLY A 108 7.49 3.63 2.42
CA GLY A 108 7.92 4.00 3.76
C GLY A 108 7.05 3.42 4.87
N ASP A 109 7.37 3.77 6.12
CA ASP A 109 6.68 3.22 7.29
C ASP A 109 5.49 4.08 7.74
N TRP A 110 5.30 5.27 7.14
CA TRP A 110 4.36 6.26 7.66
C TRP A 110 2.90 5.75 7.64
N ASP A 111 2.46 5.13 6.55
CA ASP A 111 1.07 4.70 6.34
C ASP A 111 0.55 3.80 7.45
N TYR A 112 1.28 2.74 7.79
CA TYR A 112 0.82 1.77 8.77
C TYR A 112 1.41 1.96 10.16
N ARG A 113 2.72 2.22 10.25
CA ARG A 113 3.40 2.35 11.54
C ARG A 113 3.00 3.63 12.28
N THR A 114 2.61 4.66 11.53
CA THR A 114 2.31 5.99 12.09
C THR A 114 0.84 6.31 11.95
N MET A 115 0.29 6.35 10.74
CA MET A 115 -1.05 6.88 10.49
C MET A 115 -2.17 5.91 10.92
N LEU A 116 -2.21 4.70 10.34
CA LEU A 116 -3.26 3.73 10.68
C LEU A 116 -3.19 3.29 12.15
N GLU A 117 -1.99 3.02 12.66
CA GLU A 117 -1.81 2.63 14.07
C GLU A 117 -2.30 3.72 15.03
N PHE A 118 -2.00 4.99 14.73
CA PHE A 118 -2.44 6.11 15.55
C PHE A 118 -3.96 6.23 15.56
N GLU A 119 -4.58 6.28 14.38
CA GLU A 119 -6.02 6.52 14.29
C GLU A 119 -6.84 5.36 14.85
N CYS A 120 -6.44 4.10 14.60
CA CYS A 120 -7.09 2.94 15.20
C CYS A 120 -7.01 2.98 16.73
N ARG A 121 -5.86 3.31 17.31
CA ARG A 121 -5.72 3.45 18.77
C ARG A 121 -6.55 4.61 19.31
N PHE A 122 -6.58 5.74 18.61
CA PHE A 122 -7.32 6.93 19.03
C PHE A 122 -8.83 6.70 19.01
N LYS A 123 -9.34 6.00 17.99
CA LYS A 123 -10.78 5.70 17.82
C LYS A 123 -11.23 4.39 18.47
N GLY A 124 -10.31 3.59 19.03
CA GLY A 124 -10.62 2.29 19.62
C GLY A 124 -11.02 1.22 18.59
N ILE A 125 -10.51 1.31 17.37
CA ILE A 125 -10.79 0.40 16.26
C ILE A 125 -9.80 -0.77 16.29
N GLU A 126 -10.32 -2.00 16.14
CA GLU A 126 -9.47 -3.18 15.97
C GLU A 126 -8.86 -3.19 14.56
N LYS A 127 -7.52 -3.09 14.50
CA LYS A 127 -6.79 -3.09 13.24
C LYS A 127 -6.60 -4.52 12.72
N PRO A 128 -6.90 -4.80 11.43
CA PRO A 128 -6.61 -6.11 10.83
C PRO A 128 -5.11 -6.45 10.90
N SER A 129 -4.79 -7.66 11.34
CA SER A 129 -3.40 -8.06 11.64
C SER A 129 -2.49 -8.16 10.41
N TYR A 130 -3.06 -8.27 9.20
CA TYR A 130 -2.26 -8.24 7.96
C TYR A 130 -1.64 -6.86 7.70
N PHE A 131 -2.05 -5.81 8.43
CA PHE A 131 -1.40 -4.50 8.43
C PHE A 131 -0.27 -4.38 9.46
N ASP A 132 0.02 -5.42 10.25
CA ASP A 132 1.15 -5.44 11.19
C ASP A 132 2.50 -5.74 10.53
N GLN A 133 2.47 -6.16 9.26
CA GLN A 133 3.66 -6.47 8.47
C GLN A 133 3.50 -5.91 7.06
N TRP A 134 4.49 -5.17 6.59
CA TRP A 134 4.49 -4.58 5.25
C TRP A 134 5.89 -4.57 4.64
N ILE A 135 5.92 -4.50 3.31
CA ILE A 135 7.13 -4.27 2.52
C ILE A 135 7.25 -2.76 2.28
N ASN A 136 8.29 -2.16 2.84
CA ASN A 136 8.65 -0.78 2.57
C ASN A 136 9.48 -0.71 1.27
N LEU A 137 8.83 -0.34 0.15
CA LEU A 137 9.47 -0.29 -1.18
C LEU A 137 10.61 0.72 -1.30
N ARG A 138 10.69 1.69 -0.38
CA ARG A 138 11.77 2.67 -0.40
C ARG A 138 13.14 2.01 -0.22
N VAL A 139 13.22 0.94 0.55
CA VAL A 139 14.47 0.21 0.84
C VAL A 139 15.04 -0.47 -0.42
N PRO A 140 14.32 -1.40 -1.08
CA PRO A 140 14.83 -2.03 -2.30
C PRO A 140 15.02 -1.02 -3.45
N PHE A 141 14.18 0.01 -3.55
CA PHE A 141 14.35 1.07 -4.54
C PHE A 141 15.66 1.85 -4.36
N GLN A 142 15.98 2.23 -3.12
CA GLN A 142 17.24 2.90 -2.81
C GLN A 142 18.46 2.00 -3.06
N ALA A 143 18.37 0.71 -2.74
CA ALA A 143 19.43 -0.24 -3.02
C ALA A 143 19.67 -0.41 -4.54
N ALA A 144 18.61 -0.51 -5.33
CA ALA A 144 18.68 -0.71 -6.78
C ALA A 144 19.25 0.50 -7.54
N LEU A 145 19.00 1.72 -7.06
CA LEU A 145 19.39 2.96 -7.74
C LEU A 145 20.57 3.70 -7.07
N GLY A 146 20.90 3.39 -5.82
CA GLY A 146 21.94 4.05 -5.04
C GLY A 146 23.37 3.54 -5.27
N GLY A 147 23.54 2.42 -6.00
CA GLY A 147 24.86 1.78 -6.21
C GLY A 147 25.68 2.28 -7.39
N GLY A 148 25.16 3.18 -8.24
CA GLY A 148 25.85 3.68 -9.43
C GLY A 148 26.02 5.19 -9.39
N GLY A 149 27.27 5.66 -9.35
CA GLY A 149 27.62 7.08 -9.37
C GLY A 149 27.06 7.82 -10.58
N ARG A 150 25.86 8.37 -10.43
CA ARG A 150 25.27 9.52 -11.12
C ARG A 150 24.07 9.91 -10.29
N GLN A 151 24.00 11.17 -9.85
CA GLN A 151 22.91 11.73 -9.06
C GLN A 151 21.54 11.52 -9.76
N GLY A 152 20.91 10.38 -9.57
CA GLY A 152 19.47 10.22 -9.73
C GLY A 152 18.81 10.85 -8.51
N ARG A 153 17.86 11.77 -8.72
CA ARG A 153 17.03 12.29 -7.62
C ARG A 153 16.40 11.11 -6.89
N VAL A 154 16.86 10.83 -5.67
CA VAL A 154 16.10 10.00 -4.73
C VAL A 154 14.73 10.65 -4.64
N LEU A 155 13.66 9.92 -4.97
CA LEU A 155 12.30 10.40 -4.81
C LEU A 155 12.09 10.68 -3.32
N SER A 156 12.18 11.95 -2.94
CA SER A 156 11.98 12.42 -1.58
C SER A 156 10.50 12.50 -1.23
N LYS A 157 9.66 12.64 -2.25
CA LYS A 157 8.21 12.67 -2.12
C LYS A 157 7.64 11.26 -2.23
N ARG A 158 6.49 11.07 -1.58
CA ARG A 158 5.70 9.86 -1.76
C ARG A 158 5.25 9.74 -3.24
N PRO A 159 5.53 8.62 -3.91
CA PRO A 159 5.05 8.32 -5.25
C PRO A 159 3.59 7.86 -5.20
N THR A 160 2.86 8.09 -6.29
CA THR A 160 1.50 7.56 -6.43
C THR A 160 1.49 6.03 -6.44
N ILE A 161 0.32 5.46 -6.16
CA ILE A 161 0.08 4.01 -6.24
C ILE A 161 0.51 3.41 -7.61
N ASP A 162 0.32 4.12 -8.71
CA ASP A 162 0.75 3.67 -10.06
C ASP A 162 2.27 3.52 -10.18
N LEU A 163 3.00 4.47 -9.59
CA LEU A 163 4.46 4.41 -9.56
C LEU A 163 4.90 3.30 -8.59
N LEU A 164 4.24 3.09 -7.46
CA LEU A 164 4.51 1.97 -6.57
C LEU A 164 4.35 0.61 -7.26
N VAL A 165 3.25 0.40 -8.00
CA VAL A 165 3.01 -0.82 -8.78
C VAL A 165 4.11 -1.03 -9.83
N THR A 166 4.58 0.06 -10.45
CA THR A 166 5.70 -0.01 -11.40
C THR A 166 6.98 -0.46 -10.70
N LEU A 167 7.23 -0.01 -9.47
CA LEU A 167 8.42 -0.35 -8.69
C LEU A 167 8.41 -1.79 -8.14
N ILE A 168 7.24 -2.40 -7.93
CA ILE A 168 7.14 -3.83 -7.63
C ILE A 168 7.72 -4.66 -8.78
N ASN A 169 7.61 -4.17 -10.02
CA ASN A 169 8.10 -4.88 -11.20
C ASN A 169 9.57 -4.59 -11.56
N PHE A 170 10.20 -3.64 -10.86
CA PHE A 170 11.56 -3.16 -11.14
C PHE A 170 12.64 -4.01 -10.44
#